data_AF-A0A2V6I3Z8-F1
#
_entry.id   AF-A0A2V6I3Z8-F1
#
_cell.length_a   1.000
_cell.length_b   1.000
_cell.length_c   1.000
_cell.angle_alpha   90.00
_cell.angle_beta   90.00
_cell.angle_gamma   90.00
#
_symmetry.space_group_name_H-M   'P 1'
#
loop_
_entity.id
_entity.type
_entity.pdbx_description
1 polymer ?
#
loop_
_entity_poly.entity_id
_entity_poly.type
_entity_poly.pdbx_seq_one_letter_code
_entity_poly.pdbx_strand_id
1 'polypeptide(L)'
;MLTRLLHVCGLYLGPKDELMPAQTDNPDGFWEHLGFVALNDELLNELGGAWDLPPKTDETFDHARLDPLRMKARLLIERFNSAGLWGWKDPRNSLTLPFWQNLLPGVKTLIMVRNPLEVARSMMERNGTSYSFGLRLWEIYNRRLIETASKQERLVTYYDLFFENAEAELRRIAHFTGLPDSEVQKAAALVTK
;
A
#
# COMPACT_ATOMS: atom_id res chain seq x y z
N MET A 1 2.67 2.12 10.39
CA MET A 1 3.09 0.93 11.17
C MET A 1 3.61 -0.21 10.29
N LEU A 2 2.79 -1.02 9.60
CA LEU A 2 3.25 -2.26 8.94
C LEU A 2 4.48 -2.06 8.02
N THR A 3 4.46 -1.07 7.13
CA THR A 3 5.56 -0.80 6.19
C THR A 3 6.90 -0.57 6.91
N ARG A 4 6.89 0.11 8.06
CA ARG A 4 8.05 0.27 8.95
C ARG A 4 8.54 -1.06 9.48
N LEU A 5 7.63 -1.92 9.94
CA LEU A 5 7.97 -3.24 10.48
C LEU A 5 8.63 -4.11 9.39
N LEU A 6 8.08 -4.11 8.18
CA LEU A 6 8.65 -4.86 7.06
C LEU A 6 10.00 -4.29 6.61
N HIS A 7 10.18 -2.97 6.67
CA HIS A 7 11.47 -2.35 6.41
C HIS A 7 12.55 -2.84 7.40
N VAL A 8 12.21 -2.94 8.70
CA VAL A 8 13.10 -3.51 9.70
C VAL A 8 13.40 -4.99 9.42
N CYS A 9 12.43 -5.73 8.87
CA CYS A 9 12.64 -7.11 8.39
C CYS A 9 13.44 -7.21 7.09
N GLY A 10 13.93 -6.10 6.52
CA GLY A 10 14.78 -6.09 5.33
C GLY A 10 14.07 -5.76 4.02
N LEU A 11 12.82 -5.32 4.04
CA LEU A 11 12.12 -4.84 2.84
C LEU A 11 12.73 -3.51 2.39
N TYR A 12 13.32 -3.50 1.19
CA TYR A 12 13.80 -2.25 0.59
C TYR A 12 12.63 -1.42 0.07
N LEU A 13 12.57 -0.15 0.46
CA LEU A 13 11.49 0.79 0.12
C LEU A 13 11.95 1.90 -0.84
N GLY A 14 13.20 1.86 -1.29
CA GLY A 14 13.84 2.92 -2.06
C GLY A 14 14.77 3.79 -1.21
N PRO A 15 15.44 4.78 -1.83
CA PRO A 15 16.30 5.73 -1.15
C PRO A 15 15.53 6.53 -0.09
N LYS A 16 16.17 6.80 1.05
CA LYS A 16 15.52 7.45 2.20
C LYS A 16 15.01 8.85 1.88
N ASP A 17 15.73 9.58 1.04
CA ASP A 17 15.41 10.92 0.54
C ASP A 17 14.24 10.93 -0.45
N GLU A 18 13.83 9.76 -0.95
CA GLU A 18 12.65 9.59 -1.80
C GLU A 18 11.44 9.02 -1.05
N LEU A 19 11.58 8.79 0.27
CA LEU A 19 10.46 8.47 1.14
C LEU A 19 9.79 9.75 1.63
N MET A 20 8.46 9.74 1.65
CA MET A 20 7.67 10.85 2.13
C MET A 20 8.04 11.19 3.58
N PRO A 21 8.35 12.47 3.88
CA PRO A 21 8.74 12.88 5.22
C PRO A 21 7.60 12.67 6.22
N ALA A 22 7.96 12.47 7.49
CA ALA A 22 6.97 12.45 8.57
C ALA A 22 6.28 13.82 8.68
N GLN A 23 5.00 13.79 9.07
CA GLN A 23 4.17 14.97 9.30
C GLN A 23 3.58 14.92 10.71
N THR A 24 3.01 16.03 11.17
CA THR A 24 2.46 16.14 12.54
C THR A 24 1.37 15.10 12.83
N ASP A 25 0.58 14.73 11.82
CA ASP A 25 -0.48 13.73 11.90
C ASP A 25 0.03 12.29 11.74
N ASN A 26 1.28 12.10 11.31
CA ASN A 26 1.93 10.80 11.24
C ASN A 26 3.44 10.92 11.55
N PRO A 27 3.80 11.08 12.84
CA PRO A 27 5.18 11.31 13.28
C PRO A 27 6.10 10.12 13.00
N ASP A 28 5.55 8.90 12.89
CA ASP A 28 6.29 7.69 12.53
C ASP A 28 6.67 7.62 11.05
N GLY A 29 6.19 8.56 10.22
CA GLY A 29 6.41 8.61 8.79
C GLY A 29 5.36 7.83 7.99
N PHE A 30 5.14 8.23 6.74
CA PHE A 30 4.21 7.54 5.85
C PHE A 30 4.80 6.26 5.26
N TRP A 31 6.13 6.17 5.16
CA TRP A 31 6.85 5.08 4.50
C TRP A 31 6.39 4.86 3.05
N GLU A 32 5.97 5.94 2.41
CA GLU A 32 5.50 5.97 1.03
C GLU A 32 6.62 6.51 0.16
N HIS A 33 6.93 5.80 -0.92
CA HIS A 33 7.92 6.25 -1.88
C HIS A 33 7.28 7.27 -2.83
N LEU A 34 7.83 8.49 -2.87
CA LEU A 34 7.26 9.65 -3.55
C LEU A 34 7.01 9.40 -5.04
N GLY A 35 7.88 8.65 -5.70
CA GLY A 35 7.71 8.27 -7.12
C GLY A 35 6.46 7.41 -7.37
N PHE A 36 6.15 6.46 -6.47
CA PHE A 36 4.96 5.62 -6.62
C PHE A 36 3.69 6.40 -6.28
N VAL A 37 3.75 7.28 -5.28
CA VAL A 37 2.66 8.19 -4.94
C VAL A 37 2.30 9.09 -6.12
N ALA A 38 3.31 9.76 -6.71
CA ALA A 38 3.10 10.63 -7.85
C ALA A 38 2.50 9.89 -9.05
N LEU A 39 2.98 8.67 -9.34
CA LEU A 39 2.43 7.86 -10.43
C LEU A 39 0.99 7.42 -10.17
N ASN A 40 0.65 7.04 -8.93
CA ASN A 40 -0.72 6.72 -8.58
C ASN A 40 -1.64 7.95 -8.70
N ASP A 41 -1.20 9.12 -8.25
CA ASP A 41 -1.98 10.35 -8.38
C ASP A 41 -2.18 10.74 -9.85
N GLU A 42 -1.13 10.71 -10.68
CA GLU A 42 -1.23 10.95 -12.13
C GLU A 42 -2.17 9.93 -12.81
N LEU A 43 -2.05 8.65 -12.46
CA LEU A 43 -2.88 7.58 -13.02
C LEU A 43 -4.36 7.75 -12.67
N LEU A 44 -4.69 8.06 -11.42
CA LEU A 44 -6.08 8.32 -11.03
C LEU A 44 -6.64 9.53 -11.78
N ASN A 45 -5.84 10.59 -11.94
CA ASN A 45 -6.24 11.81 -12.63
C ASN A 45 -6.52 11.57 -14.12
N GLU A 46 -5.67 10.78 -14.80
CA GLU A 46 -5.89 10.35 -16.19
C GLU A 46 -7.15 9.47 -16.37
N LEU A 47 -7.60 8.82 -15.30
CA LEU A 47 -8.85 8.05 -15.26
C LEU A 47 -10.04 8.90 -14.77
N GLY A 48 -9.87 10.22 -14.64
CA GLY A 48 -10.92 11.15 -14.22
C GLY A 48 -11.31 11.04 -12.75
N GLY A 49 -10.40 10.55 -11.90
CA GLY A 49 -10.63 10.38 -10.48
C GLY A 49 -9.46 10.87 -9.61
N ALA A 50 -9.61 10.66 -8.32
CA ALA A 50 -8.64 10.97 -7.30
C ALA A 50 -8.78 9.97 -6.13
N TRP A 51 -8.00 10.15 -5.07
CA TRP A 51 -8.07 9.27 -3.90
C TRP A 51 -9.43 9.34 -3.18
N ASP A 52 -10.08 10.50 -3.21
CA ASP A 52 -11.36 10.84 -2.58
C ASP A 52 -12.55 10.75 -3.54
N LEU A 53 -12.27 10.69 -4.85
CA LEU A 53 -13.22 10.43 -5.92
C LEU A 53 -12.70 9.27 -6.79
N PRO A 54 -12.80 8.01 -6.32
CA PRO A 54 -12.25 6.88 -7.06
C PRO A 54 -12.84 6.79 -8.49
N PRO A 55 -12.02 6.43 -9.51
CA PRO A 55 -12.52 6.22 -10.87
C PRO A 55 -13.64 5.18 -10.94
N LYS A 56 -14.41 5.21 -12.03
CA LYS A 56 -15.52 4.28 -12.26
C LYS A 56 -15.05 2.83 -12.37
N THR A 57 -15.95 1.88 -12.13
CA THR A 57 -15.63 0.45 -12.08
C THR A 57 -15.31 -0.19 -13.42
N ASP A 58 -15.80 0.42 -14.49
CA ASP A 58 -15.63 0.01 -15.88
C ASP A 58 -14.38 0.61 -16.56
N GLU A 59 -13.66 1.52 -15.90
CA GLU A 59 -12.37 2.01 -16.40
C GLU A 59 -11.34 0.87 -16.45
N THR A 60 -10.60 0.80 -17.55
CA THR A 60 -9.56 -0.22 -17.75
C THR A 60 -8.18 0.41 -17.74
N PHE A 61 -7.17 -0.42 -17.48
CA PHE A 61 -5.78 0.02 -17.49
C PHE A 61 -5.08 -0.29 -18.82
N ASP A 62 -5.82 -0.55 -19.91
CA ASP A 62 -5.28 -0.99 -21.21
C ASP A 62 -5.22 0.11 -22.27
N HIS A 63 -5.76 1.29 -21.96
CA HIS A 63 -5.78 2.42 -22.89
C HIS A 63 -4.38 2.94 -23.21
N ALA A 64 -4.11 3.23 -24.49
CA ALA A 64 -2.85 3.82 -24.96
C ALA A 64 -2.53 5.19 -24.31
N ARG A 65 -3.55 5.92 -23.81
CA ARG A 65 -3.34 7.16 -23.04
C ARG A 65 -2.46 6.96 -21.80
N LEU A 66 -2.39 5.73 -21.28
CA LEU A 66 -1.59 5.38 -20.11
C LEU A 66 -0.15 4.98 -20.46
N ASP A 67 0.23 4.89 -21.74
CA ASP A 67 1.58 4.46 -22.14
C ASP A 67 2.71 5.35 -21.60
N PRO A 68 2.57 6.69 -21.54
CA PRO A 68 3.56 7.54 -20.86
C PRO A 68 3.72 7.16 -19.39
N LEU A 69 2.63 6.86 -18.68
CA LEU A 69 2.66 6.44 -17.29
C LEU A 69 3.31 5.06 -17.13
N ARG A 70 3.04 4.11 -18.04
CA ARG A 70 3.72 2.81 -18.04
C ARG A 70 5.23 2.96 -18.23
N MET A 71 5.67 3.87 -19.08
CA MET A 71 7.09 4.14 -19.29
C MET A 71 7.73 4.72 -18.04
N LYS A 72 7.13 5.74 -17.43
CA LYS A 72 7.60 6.30 -16.14
C LYS A 72 7.64 5.23 -15.04
N ALA A 73 6.61 4.38 -14.96
CA ALA A 73 6.54 3.30 -13.98
C ALA A 73 7.65 2.25 -14.18
N ARG A 74 7.95 1.85 -15.43
CA ARG A 74 9.05 0.94 -15.74
C ARG A 74 10.40 1.52 -15.32
N LEU A 75 10.66 2.78 -15.67
CA LEU A 75 11.89 3.47 -15.24
C LEU A 75 12.00 3.56 -13.72
N LEU A 76 10.88 3.79 -13.02
CA LEU A 76 10.87 3.78 -11.56
C LEU A 76 11.20 2.38 -11.01
N ILE A 77 10.57 1.33 -11.52
CA ILE A 77 10.79 -0.07 -11.11
C ILE A 77 12.26 -0.47 -11.34
N GLU A 78 12.86 -0.07 -12.46
CA GLU A 78 14.25 -0.41 -12.79
C GLU A 78 15.25 0.05 -11.72
N ARG A 79 14.96 1.15 -11.02
CA ARG A 79 15.79 1.66 -9.91
C ARG A 79 15.80 0.76 -8.69
N PHE A 80 14.89 -0.21 -8.62
CA PHE A 80 14.80 -1.19 -7.55
C PHE A 80 15.40 -2.55 -7.92
N ASN A 81 15.81 -2.75 -9.18
CA ASN A 81 16.31 -4.05 -9.68
C ASN A 81 17.56 -4.57 -8.94
N SER A 82 18.37 -3.68 -8.35
CA SER A 82 19.54 -4.08 -7.57
C SER A 82 19.20 -4.56 -6.16
N ALA A 83 17.97 -4.35 -5.68
CA ALA A 83 17.52 -4.82 -4.39
C ALA A 83 17.05 -6.28 -4.48
N GLY A 84 17.47 -7.12 -3.53
CA GLY A 84 17.05 -8.52 -3.50
C GLY A 84 15.55 -8.68 -3.29
N LEU A 85 14.98 -7.98 -2.31
CA LEU A 85 13.54 -7.91 -2.07
C LEU A 85 13.14 -6.48 -1.75
N TRP A 86 12.16 -5.97 -2.49
CA TRP A 86 11.68 -4.60 -2.37
C TRP A 86 10.16 -4.52 -2.43
N GLY A 87 9.61 -3.39 -2.00
CA GLY A 87 8.20 -3.09 -2.10
C GLY A 87 7.92 -1.62 -1.89
N TRP A 88 6.65 -1.24 -2.00
CA TRP A 88 6.19 0.10 -1.70
C TRP A 88 4.82 0.04 -1.03
N LYS A 89 4.46 1.10 -0.34
CA LYS A 89 3.12 1.29 0.21
C LYS A 89 2.52 2.56 -0.37
N ASP A 90 1.25 2.46 -0.75
CA ASP A 90 0.36 3.56 -1.06
C ASP A 90 -1.08 3.03 -0.95
N PRO A 91 -1.99 3.65 -0.18
CA PRO A 91 -3.39 3.23 -0.12
C PRO A 91 -4.07 3.17 -1.48
N ARG A 92 -3.71 4.06 -2.42
CA ARG A 92 -4.23 4.15 -3.79
C ARG A 92 -3.88 2.93 -4.64
N ASN A 93 -2.88 2.13 -4.24
CA ASN A 93 -2.63 0.83 -4.85
C ASN A 93 -3.89 -0.04 -4.86
N SER A 94 -4.82 0.16 -3.91
CA SER A 94 -6.14 -0.50 -3.90
C SER A 94 -6.97 -0.23 -5.15
N LEU A 95 -6.81 0.95 -5.74
CA LEU A 95 -7.51 1.39 -6.95
C LEU A 95 -6.71 1.12 -8.21
N THR A 96 -5.38 1.19 -8.12
CA THR A 96 -4.46 1.09 -9.27
C THR A 96 -3.80 -0.28 -9.41
N LEU A 97 -4.16 -1.26 -8.58
CA LEU A 97 -3.52 -2.59 -8.55
C LEU A 97 -3.41 -3.26 -9.94
N PRO A 98 -4.45 -3.24 -10.81
CA PRO A 98 -4.33 -3.91 -12.12
C PRO A 98 -3.25 -3.28 -13.02
N PHE A 99 -3.02 -1.96 -12.93
CA PHE A 99 -1.92 -1.30 -13.62
C PHE A 99 -0.56 -1.88 -13.20
N TRP A 100 -0.36 -2.03 -11.90
CA TRP A 100 0.88 -2.55 -11.34
C TRP A 100 1.07 -4.04 -11.62
N GLN A 101 0.02 -4.86 -11.54
CA GLN A 101 0.08 -6.29 -11.89
C GLN A 101 0.48 -6.51 -13.36
N ASN A 102 0.04 -5.64 -14.27
CA ASN A 102 0.44 -5.69 -15.68
C ASN A 102 1.93 -5.38 -15.89
N LEU A 103 2.54 -4.56 -15.03
CA LEU A 103 3.96 -4.19 -15.12
C LEU A 103 4.87 -5.12 -14.31
N LEU A 104 4.34 -5.71 -13.23
CA LEU A 104 5.02 -6.63 -12.32
C LEU A 104 4.20 -7.91 -12.18
N PRO A 105 4.21 -8.80 -13.19
CA PRO A 105 3.63 -10.13 -13.04
C PRO A 105 4.30 -10.84 -11.85
N GLY A 106 3.53 -11.37 -10.92
CA GLY A 106 4.10 -11.96 -9.71
C GLY A 106 4.03 -11.09 -8.46
N VAL A 107 3.54 -9.84 -8.57
CA VAL A 107 3.58 -8.90 -7.45
C VAL A 107 2.72 -9.37 -6.28
N LYS A 108 3.38 -9.63 -5.15
CA LYS A 108 2.73 -10.02 -3.90
C LYS A 108 2.01 -8.82 -3.28
N THR A 109 0.72 -8.98 -3.01
CA THR A 109 -0.15 -7.94 -2.45
C THR A 109 -0.46 -8.24 -0.98
N LEU A 110 0.04 -7.39 -0.08
CA LEU A 110 -0.31 -7.42 1.34
C LEU A 110 -1.51 -6.51 1.61
N ILE A 111 -2.64 -7.10 2.01
CA ILE A 111 -3.89 -6.38 2.29
C ILE A 111 -4.05 -6.27 3.80
N MET A 112 -3.92 -5.05 4.33
CA MET A 112 -4.17 -4.74 5.73
C MET A 112 -5.61 -4.24 5.91
N VAL A 113 -6.43 -5.02 6.59
CA VAL A 113 -7.82 -4.68 6.90
C VAL A 113 -7.90 -4.06 8.29
N ARG A 114 -8.61 -2.95 8.39
CA ARG A 114 -8.94 -2.28 9.66
C ARG A 114 -10.44 -2.07 9.76
N ASN A 115 -10.97 -2.06 10.98
CA ASN A 115 -12.38 -1.80 11.24
C ASN A 115 -12.86 -0.53 10.49
N PRO A 116 -13.93 -0.61 9.67
CA PRO A 116 -14.41 0.52 8.88
C PRO A 116 -14.80 1.73 9.73
N LEU A 117 -15.33 1.51 10.94
CA LEU A 117 -15.73 2.57 11.86
C LEU A 117 -14.52 3.36 12.38
N GLU A 118 -13.39 2.68 12.60
CA GLU A 118 -12.15 3.34 13.01
C GLU A 118 -11.51 4.11 11.86
N VAL A 119 -11.54 3.56 10.65
CA VAL A 119 -11.02 4.25 9.47
C VAL A 119 -11.82 5.52 9.20
N ALA A 120 -13.15 5.44 9.22
CA ALA A 120 -14.02 6.60 9.01
C ALA A 120 -13.79 7.69 10.07
N ARG A 121 -13.62 7.31 11.34
CA ARG A 121 -13.31 8.23 12.44
C ARG A 121 -11.94 8.89 12.25
N SER A 122 -10.91 8.12 11.94
CA SER A 122 -9.56 8.64 11.69
C SER A 122 -9.53 9.62 10.51
N MET A 123 -10.28 9.33 9.44
CA MET A 123 -10.43 10.25 8.31
C MET A 123 -11.17 11.53 8.70
N MET A 124 -12.23 11.44 9.50
CA MET A 124 -12.95 12.61 10.02
C MET A 124 -12.03 13.52 10.84
N GLU A 125 -11.24 12.94 11.75
CA GLU A 125 -10.30 13.69 12.59
C GLU A 125 -9.19 14.38 11.78
N ARG A 126 -8.66 13.71 10.75
CA ARG A 126 -7.56 14.23 9.93
C ARG A 126 -8.01 15.18 8.83
N ASN A 127 -9.08 14.85 8.12
CA ASN A 127 -9.48 15.51 6.87
C ASN A 127 -10.80 16.29 6.99
N GLY A 128 -11.49 16.25 8.14
CA GLY A 128 -12.80 16.90 8.30
C GLY A 128 -13.92 16.25 7.48
N THR A 129 -13.72 15.02 7.01
CA THR A 129 -14.71 14.30 6.18
C THR A 129 -15.89 13.80 7.02
N SER A 130 -17.06 13.63 6.41
CA SER A 130 -18.19 13.00 7.09
C SER A 130 -17.93 11.51 7.35
N TYR A 131 -18.60 10.97 8.37
CA TYR A 131 -18.52 9.54 8.68
C TYR A 131 -19.00 8.64 7.54
N SER A 132 -20.09 9.04 6.86
CA SER A 132 -20.62 8.32 5.70
C SER A 132 -19.65 8.33 4.52
N PHE A 133 -18.93 9.43 4.32
CA PHE A 133 -17.90 9.53 3.30
C PHE A 133 -16.73 8.56 3.58
N GLY A 134 -16.22 8.56 4.82
CA GLY A 134 -15.14 7.64 5.22
C GLY A 134 -15.53 6.16 5.06
N LEU A 135 -16.74 5.79 5.47
CA LEU A 135 -17.25 4.42 5.28
C LEU A 135 -17.38 4.05 3.80
N ARG A 136 -17.85 4.98 2.96
CA ARG A 136 -17.98 4.75 1.53
C ARG A 136 -16.63 4.56 0.86
N LEU A 137 -15.64 5.38 1.19
CA LEU A 137 -14.29 5.20 0.66
C LEU A 137 -13.65 3.89 1.12
N TRP A 138 -13.79 3.54 2.40
CA TRP A 138 -13.33 2.24 2.92
C TRP A 138 -13.92 1.09 2.11
N GLU A 139 -15.22 1.14 1.85
CA GLU A 139 -15.96 0.11 1.11
C GLU A 139 -15.46 0.00 -0.34
N ILE A 140 -15.33 1.11 -1.05
CA ILE A 140 -14.82 1.14 -2.43
C ILE A 140 -13.40 0.54 -2.49
N TYR A 141 -12.48 1.00 -1.64
CA TYR A 141 -11.08 0.56 -1.67
C TYR A 141 -10.95 -0.94 -1.40
N ASN A 142 -11.64 -1.45 -0.37
CA ASN A 142 -11.59 -2.86 -0.03
C ASN A 142 -12.27 -3.73 -1.09
N ARG A 143 -13.38 -3.28 -1.68
CA ARG A 143 -14.04 -4.00 -2.77
C ARG A 143 -13.11 -4.15 -3.97
N ARG A 144 -12.45 -3.05 -4.40
CA ARG A 144 -11.50 -3.07 -5.53
C ARG A 144 -10.35 -4.03 -5.30
N LEU A 145 -9.77 -4.05 -4.09
CA LEU A 145 -8.73 -5.01 -3.73
C LEU A 145 -9.21 -6.46 -3.82
N ILE A 146 -10.42 -6.76 -3.33
CA ILE A 146 -10.97 -8.12 -3.37
C ILE A 146 -11.20 -8.59 -4.81
N GLU A 147 -11.68 -7.70 -5.68
CA GLU A 147 -11.98 -7.95 -7.09
C GLU A 147 -10.71 -8.15 -7.93
N THR A 148 -9.63 -7.42 -7.63
CA THR A 148 -8.44 -7.34 -8.51
C THR A 148 -7.22 -8.09 -7.98
N ALA A 149 -7.07 -8.27 -6.66
CA ALA A 149 -5.91 -8.94 -6.11
C ALA A 149 -5.94 -10.45 -6.44
N SER A 150 -4.86 -10.94 -7.05
CA SER A 150 -4.66 -12.37 -7.34
C SER A 150 -4.80 -13.20 -6.07
N LYS A 151 -5.59 -14.28 -6.12
CA LYS A 151 -5.84 -15.14 -4.94
C LYS A 151 -4.58 -15.85 -4.46
N GLN A 152 -3.65 -16.15 -5.37
CA GLN A 152 -2.39 -16.84 -5.08
C GLN A 152 -1.31 -15.87 -4.61
N GLU A 153 -1.39 -14.60 -5.01
CA GLU A 153 -0.37 -13.58 -4.74
C GLU A 153 -0.86 -12.54 -3.74
N ARG A 154 -1.85 -12.86 -2.91
CA ARG A 154 -2.33 -11.98 -1.85
C ARG A 154 -2.29 -12.64 -0.48
N LEU A 155 -1.97 -11.82 0.52
CA LEU A 155 -2.14 -12.18 1.92
C LEU A 155 -2.97 -11.08 2.60
N VAL A 156 -4.06 -11.49 3.23
CA VAL A 156 -4.88 -10.60 4.07
C VAL A 156 -4.39 -10.71 5.51
N THR A 157 -4.21 -9.58 6.18
CA THR A 157 -3.97 -9.48 7.63
C THR A 157 -4.85 -8.37 8.21
N TYR A 158 -5.04 -8.39 9.53
CA TYR A 158 -5.87 -7.44 10.24
C TYR A 158 -5.00 -6.56 11.13
N TYR A 159 -5.34 -5.27 11.18
CA TYR A 159 -4.61 -4.29 11.97
C TYR A 159 -4.50 -4.68 13.45
N ASP A 160 -5.58 -5.21 14.02
CA ASP A 160 -5.68 -5.52 15.46
C ASP A 160 -4.76 -6.68 15.88
N LEU A 161 -4.48 -7.63 14.97
CA LEU A 161 -3.63 -8.78 15.27
C LEU A 161 -2.19 -8.40 15.60
N PHE A 162 -1.71 -7.23 15.16
CA PHE A 162 -0.40 -6.74 15.52
C PHE A 162 -0.32 -6.33 17.00
N PHE A 163 -1.44 -5.92 17.61
CA PHE A 163 -1.50 -5.55 19.02
C PHE A 163 -1.74 -6.76 19.94
N GLU A 164 -2.25 -7.86 19.37
CA GLU A 164 -2.39 -9.15 20.03
C GLU A 164 -1.08 -9.94 20.02
N ASN A 165 -0.51 -10.17 18.82
CA ASN A 165 0.73 -10.91 18.64
C ASN A 165 1.46 -10.48 17.35
N ALA A 166 2.17 -9.35 17.42
CA ALA A 166 2.96 -8.82 16.32
C ALA A 166 3.97 -9.82 15.74
N GLU A 167 4.63 -10.62 16.59
CA GLU A 167 5.66 -11.56 16.15
C GLU A 167 5.05 -12.64 15.25
N ALA A 168 3.93 -13.25 15.66
CA ALA A 168 3.26 -14.29 14.88
C ALA A 168 2.78 -13.76 13.52
N GLU A 169 2.16 -12.58 13.49
CA GLU A 169 1.70 -11.98 12.23
C GLU A 169 2.86 -11.59 11.31
N LEU A 170 3.95 -11.04 11.86
CA LEU A 170 5.13 -10.69 11.08
C LEU A 170 5.82 -11.94 10.51
N ARG A 171 5.88 -13.06 11.24
CA ARG A 171 6.38 -14.35 10.69
C ARG A 171 5.52 -14.84 9.54
N ARG A 172 4.19 -14.73 9.65
CA ARG A 172 3.26 -15.10 8.56
C ARG A 172 3.51 -14.27 7.31
N ILE A 173 3.73 -12.96 7.48
CA ILE A 173 4.03 -12.04 6.38
C ILE A 173 5.43 -12.30 5.81
N ALA A 174 6.43 -12.56 6.66
CA ALA A 174 7.79 -12.86 6.22
C ALA A 174 7.83 -14.13 5.37
N HIS A 175 7.17 -15.20 5.81
CA HIS A 175 7.02 -16.43 5.04
C HIS A 175 6.35 -16.19 3.68
N PHE A 176 5.24 -15.43 3.65
CA PHE A 176 4.55 -15.12 2.40
C PHE A 176 5.39 -14.28 1.44
N THR A 177 6.10 -13.26 1.95
CA THR A 177 6.89 -12.34 1.14
C THR A 177 8.24 -12.92 0.72
N GLY A 178 8.81 -13.82 1.52
CA GLY A 178 10.20 -14.28 1.39
C GLY A 178 11.20 -13.41 2.15
N LEU A 179 10.73 -12.55 3.07
CA LEU A 179 11.62 -11.79 3.96
C LEU A 179 12.30 -12.74 4.98
N PRO A 180 13.53 -12.43 5.43
CA PRO A 180 14.19 -13.19 6.47
C PRO A 180 13.48 -13.04 7.82
N ASP A 181 13.39 -14.14 8.55
CA ASP A 181 12.77 -14.21 9.88
C ASP A 181 13.67 -13.64 11.00
N SER A 182 14.94 -13.34 10.71
CA SER A 182 15.95 -12.98 11.72
C SER A 182 15.63 -11.69 12.48
N GLU A 183 15.01 -10.71 11.82
CA GLU A 183 14.69 -9.41 12.42
C GLU A 183 13.23 -9.32 12.91
N VAL A 184 12.43 -10.39 12.79
CA VAL A 184 10.99 -10.36 13.10
C VAL A 184 10.73 -10.02 14.57
N GLN A 185 11.50 -10.58 15.50
CA GLN A 185 11.35 -10.28 16.94
C GLN A 185 11.62 -8.81 17.25
N LYS A 186 12.68 -8.26 16.65
CA LYS A 186 13.05 -6.85 16.80
C LYS A 186 12.00 -5.94 16.18
N ALA A 187 11.46 -6.29 15.01
CA ALA A 187 10.37 -5.54 14.40
C ALA A 187 9.11 -5.58 15.28
N ALA A 188 8.72 -6.75 15.78
CA ALA A 188 7.55 -6.94 16.65
C ALA A 188 7.63 -6.08 17.93
N ALA A 189 8.82 -5.92 18.51
CA ALA A 189 9.06 -5.08 19.68
C ALA A 189 8.80 -3.57 19.44
N LEU A 190 8.69 -3.13 18.19
CA LEU A 190 8.36 -1.74 17.84
C LEU A 190 6.86 -1.43 17.87
N VAL A 191 6.01 -2.43 18.05
CA VAL A 191 4.56 -2.24 18.18
C VAL A 191 4.27 -1.77 19.60
N THR A 192 3.95 -0.49 19.76
CA THR A 192 3.50 0.10 21.02
C THR A 192 1.98 -0.05 21.13
N LYS A 193 1.52 -0.54 22.29
CA LYS A 193 0.09 -0.58 22.63
C LYS A 193 -0.47 0.81 22.91
#